data_AF-A0A9P8XQT9-F1
#
_entry.id   AF-A0A9P8XQT9-F1
#
_cell.length_a   1.000
_cell.length_b   1.000
_cell.length_c   1.000
_cell.angle_alpha   90.00
_cell.angle_beta   90.00
_cell.angle_gamma   90.00
#
_symmetry.space_group_name_H-M   'P 1'
#
loop_
_entity.id
_entity.type
_entity.pdbx_description
1 polymer ?
#
loop_
_entity_poly.entity_id
_entity_poly.type
_entity_poly.pdbx_seq_one_letter_code
_entity_poly.pdbx_strand_id
1 'polypeptide(L)'
;MAMTGYSFDSLRLLVTFWLGKGINLFLAEPIVPHCTQSVTTLPTSHLGTDEAARLALSEQLFTNTARPLDSADEFSRQFTAANTRWETCGLFFTAVGRATFDVPFLPPLYKDSAGQMSLRKFATQMSDKRRLSDHIASLSTLGYHQKIETKPPEAPFFLAEFRRTAFAYSYSADKNVAIFLGRPPRISRRFCYFQGPLFYEPVKYGGAGAGDNLSNHGNQPSAKTDFETSRTWFSWRTDTAITYRAFARWSAMCAALKEEILELLNNRKAPDCLLRARQPTQARAQAQWAALPAHFKLENNSLKPHLATGPSATATPTPATPGRDFITSVRLDYLHVLFLLRLVFMNSFTEPDASMVEISEGILELVVDIVLVRLANSGTNLSWKVTYFGLPARHKSAPTITTNDATQPAPAPPVNQSKVLRLLIVLVAELETGTLAKPDEPNYGLVSTATERFRGS
;
A
#
# COMPACT_ATOMS: atom_id res chain seq x y z
N MET A 1 23.87 22.52 -7.37
CA MET A 1 22.40 22.33 -7.38
C MET A 1 21.83 23.43 -6.50
N ALA A 2 21.53 24.59 -7.07
CA ALA A 2 20.90 25.66 -6.29
C ALA A 2 19.46 25.23 -6.00
N MET A 3 19.14 24.96 -4.73
CA MET A 3 17.76 24.76 -4.28
C MET A 3 17.04 26.11 -4.34
N THR A 4 16.54 26.49 -5.49
CA THR A 4 15.72 27.70 -5.61
C THR A 4 14.34 27.42 -5.00
N GLY A 5 14.20 27.64 -3.69
CA GLY A 5 12.91 27.79 -3.02
C GLY A 5 12.77 27.19 -1.62
N TYR A 6 13.50 26.12 -1.27
CA TYR A 6 13.32 25.41 0.01
C TYR A 6 14.66 25.10 0.68
N SER A 7 14.80 25.42 1.97
CA SER A 7 15.97 25.04 2.76
C SER A 7 15.84 23.61 3.29
N PHE A 8 16.96 22.89 3.41
CA PHE A 8 16.98 21.56 4.01
C PHE A 8 16.46 21.54 5.45
N ASP A 9 16.68 22.61 6.22
CA ASP A 9 16.15 22.73 7.59
C ASP A 9 14.62 22.74 7.63
N SER A 10 13.99 23.51 6.74
CA SER A 10 12.53 23.56 6.64
C SER A 10 11.96 22.22 6.17
N LEU A 11 12.62 21.55 5.22
CA LEU A 11 12.25 20.20 4.77
C LEU A 11 12.40 19.16 5.89
N ARG A 12 13.49 19.24 6.66
CA ARG A 12 13.73 18.38 7.84
C ARG A 12 12.63 18.57 8.88
N LEU A 13 12.23 19.82 9.12
CA LEU A 13 11.15 20.14 10.07
C LEU A 13 9.84 19.46 9.64
N LEU A 14 9.49 19.49 8.35
CA LEU A 14 8.31 18.79 7.83
C LEU A 14 8.37 17.28 8.09
N VAL A 15 9.49 16.65 7.72
CA VAL A 15 9.62 15.18 7.89
C VAL A 15 9.64 14.80 9.37
N THR A 16 10.32 15.57 10.22
CA THR A 16 10.35 15.34 11.67
C THR A 16 8.96 15.47 12.29
N PHE A 17 8.21 16.50 11.90
CA PHE A 17 6.83 16.70 12.36
C PHE A 17 5.93 15.55 11.90
N TRP A 18 6.09 15.09 10.66
CA TRP A 18 5.35 13.96 10.11
C TRP A 18 5.67 12.64 10.84
N LEU A 19 6.95 12.35 11.09
CA LEU A 19 7.38 11.22 11.91
C LEU A 19 6.83 11.28 13.33
N GLY A 20 6.77 12.48 13.93
CA GLY A 20 6.17 12.71 15.26
C GLY A 20 4.68 12.36 15.34
N LYS A 21 3.98 12.27 14.21
CA LYS A 21 2.60 11.75 14.13
C LYS A 21 2.52 10.22 14.03
N GLY A 22 3.64 9.50 14.15
CA GLY A 22 3.69 8.04 14.01
C GLY A 22 3.46 7.53 12.59
N ILE A 23 3.68 8.38 11.57
CA ILE A 23 3.56 8.02 10.15
C ILE A 23 4.95 7.99 9.53
N ASN A 24 5.22 7.01 8.66
CA ASN A 24 6.52 6.86 8.02
C ASN A 24 6.40 6.26 6.60
N LEU A 25 7.50 6.19 5.85
CA LEU A 25 7.54 5.58 4.53
C LEU A 25 7.40 4.05 4.64
N PHE A 26 6.48 3.53 3.83
CA PHE A 26 6.31 2.09 3.66
C PHE A 26 7.62 1.47 3.15
N LEU A 27 8.08 0.38 3.79
CA LEU A 27 9.37 -0.31 3.59
C LEU A 27 10.63 0.38 4.12
N ALA A 28 10.62 1.71 4.29
CA ALA A 28 11.81 2.48 4.67
C ALA A 28 11.73 3.04 6.10
N GLU A 29 10.71 2.68 6.87
CA GLU A 29 10.45 3.23 8.21
C GLU A 29 11.70 3.30 9.12
N PRO A 30 12.52 2.23 9.26
CA PRO A 30 13.69 2.28 10.14
C PRO A 30 14.79 3.24 9.67
N ILE A 31 14.85 3.57 8.37
CA ILE A 31 15.94 4.36 7.80
C ILE A 31 15.58 5.83 7.59
N VAL A 32 14.29 6.16 7.43
CA VAL A 32 13.87 7.55 7.20
C VAL A 32 14.41 8.52 8.27
N PRO A 33 14.34 8.24 9.58
CA PRO A 33 14.90 9.15 10.59
C PRO A 33 16.40 9.42 10.39
N HIS A 34 17.15 8.38 10.01
CA HIS A 34 18.58 8.46 9.71
C HIS A 34 18.85 9.27 8.44
N CYS A 35 18.07 9.06 7.37
CA CYS A 35 18.17 9.85 6.15
C CYS A 35 17.86 11.33 6.41
N THR A 36 16.80 11.61 7.18
CA THR A 36 16.39 12.97 7.58
C THR A 36 17.48 13.71 8.33
N GLN A 37 18.19 13.03 9.24
CA GLN A 37 19.30 13.64 9.97
C GLN A 37 20.54 13.86 9.07
N SER A 38 20.80 12.93 8.16
CA SER A 38 22.03 12.92 7.36
C SER A 38 22.02 13.97 6.27
N VAL A 39 20.87 14.20 5.64
CA VAL A 39 20.72 15.20 4.58
C VAL A 39 21.03 16.62 5.08
N THR A 40 20.78 16.94 6.36
CA THR A 40 21.16 18.25 6.93
C THR A 40 22.64 18.39 7.25
N THR A 41 23.40 17.30 7.25
CA THR A 41 24.86 17.34 7.45
C THR A 41 25.64 17.50 6.13
N LEU A 42 24.94 17.45 4.99
CA LEU A 42 25.57 17.65 3.69
C LEU A 42 26.04 19.11 3.54
N PRO A 43 27.25 19.36 3.02
CA PRO A 43 27.80 20.70 2.85
C PRO A 43 27.11 21.43 1.69
N THR A 44 25.87 21.86 1.89
CA THR A 44 25.02 22.39 0.81
C THR A 44 25.11 23.89 0.60
N SER A 45 25.72 24.61 1.55
CA SER A 45 25.87 26.07 1.56
C SER A 45 26.63 26.62 0.35
N HIS A 46 27.59 25.87 -0.18
CA HIS A 46 28.46 26.31 -1.28
C HIS A 46 28.09 25.69 -2.64
N LEU A 47 27.12 24.77 -2.70
CA LEU A 47 26.75 24.04 -3.93
C LEU A 47 26.10 24.88 -5.03
N GLY A 48 25.75 26.14 -4.74
CA GLY A 48 25.19 27.07 -5.72
C GLY A 48 26.26 27.77 -6.57
N THR A 49 27.44 27.99 -6.01
CA THR A 49 28.49 28.87 -6.56
C THR A 49 29.82 28.16 -6.78
N ASP A 50 30.09 27.08 -6.03
CA ASP A 50 31.35 26.33 -6.09
C ASP A 50 31.19 25.03 -6.88
N GLU A 51 31.86 24.95 -8.03
CA GLU A 51 31.89 23.76 -8.86
C GLU A 51 32.71 22.61 -8.26
N ALA A 52 33.84 22.92 -7.62
CA ALA A 52 34.69 21.92 -7.01
C ALA A 52 33.97 21.25 -5.82
N ALA A 53 33.29 22.03 -4.98
CA ALA A 53 32.48 21.48 -3.90
C ALA A 53 31.33 20.59 -4.40
N ARG A 54 30.69 20.95 -5.53
CA ARG A 54 29.66 20.11 -6.15
C ARG A 54 30.22 18.79 -6.66
N LEU A 55 31.38 18.84 -7.32
CA LEU A 55 32.03 17.65 -7.87
C LEU A 55 32.45 16.71 -6.73
N ALA A 56 33.12 17.24 -5.69
CA ALA A 56 33.55 16.46 -4.54
C ALA A 56 32.37 15.77 -3.83
N LEU A 57 31.26 16.49 -3.63
CA LEU A 57 30.05 15.89 -3.05
C LEU A 57 29.47 14.79 -3.96
N SER A 58 29.42 15.03 -5.28
CA SER A 58 28.95 14.04 -6.24
C SER A 58 29.80 12.77 -6.22
N GLU A 59 31.12 12.90 -6.25
CA GLU A 59 32.07 11.78 -6.17
C GLU A 59 31.90 10.99 -4.88
N GLN A 60 31.76 11.67 -3.74
CA GLN A 60 31.49 11.03 -2.46
C GLN A 60 30.19 10.22 -2.49
N LEU A 61 29.09 10.80 -2.97
CA LEU A 61 27.79 10.12 -3.05
C LEU A 61 27.84 8.89 -3.97
N PHE A 62 28.47 9.00 -5.15
CA PHE A 62 28.62 7.87 -6.07
C PHE A 62 29.51 6.76 -5.51
N THR A 63 30.63 7.13 -4.89
CA THR A 63 31.54 6.17 -4.25
C THR A 63 30.83 5.41 -3.14
N ASN A 64 30.07 6.10 -2.30
CA ASN A 64 29.30 5.48 -1.22
C ASN A 64 28.16 4.61 -1.74
N THR A 65 27.42 5.04 -2.77
CA THR A 65 26.37 4.24 -3.41
C THR A 65 26.93 2.96 -4.06
N ALA A 66 28.12 3.03 -4.67
CA ALA A 66 28.77 1.87 -5.28
C ALA A 66 29.23 0.81 -4.26
N ARG A 67 29.37 1.17 -2.98
CA ARG A 67 29.76 0.25 -1.92
C ARG A 67 28.64 -0.77 -1.62
N PRO A 68 28.92 -2.09 -1.64
CA PRO A 68 27.94 -3.12 -1.29
C PRO A 68 27.34 -2.95 0.11
N LEU A 69 26.13 -3.46 0.29
CA LEU A 69 25.43 -3.48 1.58
C LEU A 69 25.69 -4.84 2.25
N ASP A 70 26.39 -4.83 3.39
CA ASP A 70 26.94 -6.08 3.98
C ASP A 70 26.04 -6.70 5.07
N SER A 71 25.55 -5.90 6.02
CA SER A 71 24.74 -6.41 7.14
C SER A 71 23.61 -5.46 7.53
N ALA A 72 22.55 -5.98 8.15
CA ALA A 72 21.43 -5.17 8.65
C ALA A 72 21.88 -4.18 9.74
N ASP A 73 22.82 -4.59 10.60
CA ASP A 73 23.33 -3.77 11.71
C ASP A 73 24.19 -2.60 11.20
N GLU A 74 24.83 -2.76 10.04
CA GLU A 74 25.62 -1.72 9.37
C GLU A 74 24.82 -0.96 8.30
N PHE A 75 23.67 -1.50 7.87
CA PHE A 75 22.82 -0.93 6.83
C PHE A 75 22.44 0.51 7.15
N SER A 76 21.91 0.80 8.35
CA SER A 76 21.56 2.18 8.71
C SER A 76 22.78 3.10 8.80
N ARG A 77 23.95 2.60 9.24
CA ARG A 77 25.19 3.40 9.35
C ARG A 77 25.75 3.79 7.98
N GLN A 78 25.58 2.93 6.98
CA GLN A 78 25.99 3.16 5.60
C GLN A 78 25.15 4.21 4.86
N PHE A 79 24.12 4.78 5.48
CA PHE A 79 23.28 5.85 4.91
C PHE A 79 23.39 7.14 5.70
N THR A 80 24.35 7.24 6.63
CA THR A 80 24.46 8.38 7.55
C THR A 80 25.75 9.18 7.44
N ALA A 81 25.64 10.49 7.67
CA ALA A 81 26.76 11.43 7.76
C ALA A 81 27.74 11.31 6.56
N ALA A 82 29.01 11.00 6.81
CA ALA A 82 30.04 10.83 5.78
C ALA A 82 29.74 9.68 4.79
N ASN A 83 28.92 8.71 5.19
CA ASN A 83 28.49 7.59 4.35
C ASN A 83 27.20 7.89 3.57
N THR A 84 26.74 9.15 3.52
CA THR A 84 25.52 9.50 2.78
C THR A 84 25.62 9.00 1.33
N ARG A 85 24.53 8.40 0.85
CA ARG A 85 24.39 7.82 -0.48
C ARG A 85 23.32 8.55 -1.30
N TRP A 86 23.28 8.37 -2.62
CA TRP A 86 22.18 8.90 -3.44
C TRP A 86 20.81 8.40 -2.98
N GLU A 87 20.72 7.16 -2.52
CA GLU A 87 19.52 6.55 -1.96
C GLU A 87 19.04 7.30 -0.71
N THR A 88 19.94 7.89 0.07
CA THR A 88 19.60 8.68 1.26
C THR A 88 18.84 9.95 0.85
N CYS A 89 19.34 10.65 -0.18
CA CYS A 89 18.67 11.82 -0.75
C CYS A 89 17.31 11.44 -1.35
N GLY A 90 17.26 10.36 -2.13
CA GLY A 90 16.03 9.86 -2.74
C GLY A 90 14.95 9.57 -1.69
N LEU A 91 15.29 8.78 -0.67
CA LEU A 91 14.38 8.44 0.44
C LEU A 91 13.92 9.67 1.22
N PHE A 92 14.82 10.63 1.47
CA PHE A 92 14.46 11.88 2.12
C PHE A 92 13.44 12.69 1.31
N PHE A 93 13.65 12.88 0.01
CA PHE A 93 12.69 13.60 -0.83
C PHE A 93 11.38 12.83 -1.02
N THR A 94 11.42 11.49 -1.05
CA THR A 94 10.20 10.69 -1.01
C THR A 94 9.43 10.91 0.31
N ALA A 95 10.14 11.00 1.44
CA ALA A 95 9.53 11.30 2.74
C ALA A 95 8.93 12.70 2.78
N VAL A 96 9.63 13.72 2.25
CA VAL A 96 9.10 15.09 2.08
C VAL A 96 7.81 15.05 1.27
N GLY A 97 7.83 14.40 0.10
CA GLY A 97 6.67 14.27 -0.78
C GLY A 97 5.48 13.59 -0.09
N ARG A 98 5.72 12.49 0.64
CA ARG A 98 4.68 11.78 1.40
C ARG A 98 4.14 12.63 2.55
N ALA A 99 5.00 13.33 3.28
CA ALA A 99 4.61 14.21 4.38
C ALA A 99 3.66 15.34 3.91
N THR A 100 3.82 15.84 2.68
CA THR A 100 2.88 16.82 2.10
C THR A 100 1.45 16.29 1.92
N PHE A 101 1.18 14.99 2.04
CA PHE A 101 -0.20 14.47 2.04
C PHE A 101 -0.82 14.42 3.44
N ASP A 102 -0.02 14.27 4.50
CA ASP A 102 -0.50 14.09 5.88
C ASP A 102 -0.34 15.37 6.74
N VAL A 103 0.35 16.37 6.22
CA VAL A 103 0.57 17.67 6.86
C VAL A 103 -0.08 18.75 5.99
N PRO A 104 -1.36 19.11 6.24
CA PRO A 104 -2.09 20.07 5.41
C PRO A 104 -1.59 21.51 5.55
N PHE A 105 -0.93 21.84 6.66
CA PHE A 105 -0.49 23.20 6.97
C PHE A 105 0.86 23.17 7.68
N LEU A 106 1.85 23.88 7.14
CA LEU A 106 3.16 24.04 7.75
C LEU A 106 3.77 25.38 7.33
N PRO A 107 3.50 26.49 8.06
CA PRO A 107 3.83 27.86 7.65
C PRO A 107 5.27 28.11 7.19
N PRO A 108 6.31 27.44 7.76
CA PRO A 108 7.69 27.57 7.26
C PRO A 108 7.90 27.13 5.81
N LEU A 109 7.00 26.34 5.23
CA LEU A 109 7.10 25.82 3.86
C LEU A 109 5.90 26.18 2.98
N TYR A 110 4.68 26.10 3.51
CA TYR A 110 3.47 26.41 2.78
C TYR A 110 2.33 26.81 3.72
N LYS A 111 1.55 27.79 3.27
CA LYS A 111 0.38 28.32 3.99
C LYS A 111 -0.94 27.92 3.35
N ASP A 112 -0.89 27.48 2.09
CA ASP A 112 -2.04 27.12 1.28
C ASP A 112 -1.79 25.82 0.49
N SER A 113 -2.83 25.36 -0.19
CA SER A 113 -2.80 24.15 -1.02
C SER A 113 -1.83 24.28 -2.20
N ALA A 114 -1.75 25.47 -2.81
CA ALA A 114 -0.89 25.72 -3.96
C ALA A 114 0.60 25.57 -3.61
N GLY A 115 1.02 26.13 -2.47
CA GLY A 115 2.38 25.97 -1.95
C GLY A 115 2.68 24.51 -1.57
N GLN A 116 1.73 23.82 -0.93
CA GLN A 116 1.84 22.39 -0.61
C GLN A 116 2.05 21.54 -1.88
N MET A 117 1.27 21.81 -2.93
CA MET A 117 1.37 21.14 -4.22
C MET A 117 2.68 21.45 -4.94
N SER A 118 3.15 22.69 -4.86
CA SER A 118 4.46 23.10 -5.40
C SER A 118 5.58 22.30 -4.74
N LEU A 119 5.59 22.20 -3.41
CA LEU A 119 6.56 21.41 -2.68
C LEU A 119 6.47 19.92 -3.02
N ARG A 120 5.25 19.38 -3.14
CA ARG A 120 5.04 17.98 -3.55
C ARG A 120 5.63 17.70 -4.94
N LYS A 121 5.38 18.58 -5.91
CA LYS A 121 5.96 18.48 -7.27
C LYS A 121 7.48 18.55 -7.23
N PHE A 122 8.04 19.46 -6.45
CA PHE A 122 9.48 19.56 -6.23
C PHE A 122 10.06 18.27 -5.63
N ALA A 123 9.49 17.78 -4.53
CA ALA A 123 9.95 16.57 -3.87
C ALA A 123 9.93 15.35 -4.81
N THR A 124 8.86 15.18 -5.61
CA THR A 124 8.77 14.11 -6.62
C THR A 124 9.86 14.24 -7.69
N GLN A 125 10.16 15.47 -8.16
CA GLN A 125 11.24 15.67 -9.13
C GLN A 125 12.61 15.31 -8.55
N MET A 126 12.82 15.57 -7.25
CA MET A 126 14.07 15.32 -6.55
C MET A 126 14.26 13.85 -6.16
N SER A 127 13.18 13.13 -5.85
CA SER A 127 13.26 11.73 -5.40
C SER A 127 13.41 10.74 -6.56
N ASP A 128 12.74 11.00 -7.68
CA ASP A 128 12.80 10.34 -9.01
C ASP A 128 11.43 10.55 -9.69
N LYS A 129 11.42 10.99 -10.95
CA LYS A 129 10.20 11.20 -11.75
C LYS A 129 9.81 9.98 -12.60
N ARG A 130 10.37 8.79 -12.31
CA ARG A 130 10.04 7.56 -13.04
C ARG A 130 8.54 7.26 -12.96
N ARG A 131 7.94 7.04 -14.13
CA ARG A 131 6.57 6.53 -14.19
C ARG A 131 6.57 5.07 -13.73
N LEU A 132 5.40 4.54 -13.39
CA LEU A 132 5.25 3.12 -13.05
C LEU A 132 5.86 2.18 -14.12
N SER A 133 5.87 2.59 -15.40
CA SER A 133 6.55 1.83 -16.48
C SER A 133 8.04 1.65 -16.21
N ASP A 134 8.70 2.74 -15.83
CA ASP A 134 10.15 2.82 -15.76
C ASP A 134 10.61 2.13 -14.46
N HIS A 135 9.80 2.23 -13.40
CA HIS A 135 9.97 1.44 -12.17
C HIS A 135 9.89 -0.06 -12.46
N ILE A 136 8.86 -0.52 -13.17
CA ILE A 136 8.71 -1.94 -13.54
C ILE A 136 9.87 -2.41 -14.41
N ALA A 137 10.29 -1.61 -15.40
CA ALA A 137 11.46 -1.92 -16.22
C ALA A 137 12.73 -2.03 -15.36
N SER A 138 12.91 -1.13 -14.38
CA SER A 138 14.05 -1.18 -13.46
C SER A 138 14.06 -2.46 -12.62
N LEU A 139 12.91 -2.86 -12.07
CA LEU A 139 12.79 -4.12 -11.32
C LEU A 139 13.13 -5.34 -12.18
N SER A 140 12.70 -5.32 -13.46
CA SER A 140 13.03 -6.38 -14.41
C SER A 140 14.52 -6.43 -14.69
N THR A 141 15.15 -5.29 -14.99
CA THR A 141 16.60 -5.19 -15.22
C THR A 141 17.42 -5.62 -14.00
N LEU A 142 16.96 -5.31 -12.79
CA LEU A 142 17.58 -5.73 -11.54
C LEU A 142 17.32 -7.20 -11.18
N GLY A 143 16.55 -7.93 -12.01
CA GLY A 143 16.28 -9.35 -11.80
C GLY A 143 15.31 -9.66 -10.66
N TYR A 144 14.52 -8.69 -10.18
CA TYR A 144 13.60 -8.91 -9.04
C TYR A 144 12.46 -9.90 -9.38
N HIS A 145 12.18 -10.07 -10.67
CA HIS A 145 11.23 -11.06 -11.19
C HIS A 145 11.82 -12.48 -11.26
N GLN A 146 13.13 -12.65 -11.08
CA GLN A 146 13.82 -13.94 -11.12
C GLN A 146 13.96 -14.51 -9.70
N LYS A 147 14.55 -15.71 -9.58
CA LYS A 147 14.83 -16.32 -8.29
C LYS A 147 15.89 -15.49 -7.56
N ILE A 148 15.49 -14.81 -6.50
CA ILE A 148 16.41 -14.12 -5.59
C ILE A 148 17.04 -15.20 -4.71
N GLU A 149 18.33 -15.44 -4.87
CA GLU A 149 19.10 -16.35 -4.02
C GLU A 149 19.51 -15.68 -2.70
N THR A 150 19.66 -16.48 -1.64
CA THR A 150 20.19 -16.05 -0.32
C THR A 150 21.52 -16.73 -0.05
N LYS A 151 22.43 -16.77 -1.03
CA LYS A 151 23.76 -17.34 -0.83
C LYS A 151 24.77 -16.21 -0.67
N PRO A 152 25.56 -16.17 0.41
CA PRO A 152 26.79 -15.41 0.43
C PRO A 152 27.68 -15.87 -0.74
N PRO A 153 28.31 -14.98 -1.52
CA PRO A 153 28.44 -13.53 -1.30
C PRO A 153 27.36 -12.65 -1.98
N GLU A 154 26.34 -13.21 -2.64
CA GLU A 154 25.47 -12.47 -3.57
C GLU A 154 24.52 -11.44 -2.92
N ALA A 155 23.91 -11.78 -1.77
CA ALA A 155 23.09 -10.84 -1.01
C ALA A 155 22.86 -11.30 0.45
N PRO A 156 23.00 -10.40 1.44
CA PRO A 156 22.58 -10.67 2.82
C PRO A 156 21.07 -10.97 2.88
N PHE A 157 20.66 -11.78 3.86
CA PHE A 157 19.26 -12.19 4.01
C PHE A 157 18.28 -11.01 4.05
N PHE A 158 18.58 -10.00 4.87
CA PHE A 158 17.76 -8.78 4.98
C PHE A 158 17.55 -8.11 3.61
N LEU A 159 18.62 -8.00 2.81
CA LEU A 159 18.57 -7.36 1.50
C LEU A 159 17.74 -8.20 0.53
N ALA A 160 17.90 -9.53 0.54
CA ALA A 160 17.10 -10.42 -0.25
C ALA A 160 15.60 -10.34 0.11
N GLU A 161 15.25 -10.28 1.40
CA GLU A 161 13.87 -10.08 1.84
C GLU A 161 13.33 -8.69 1.49
N PHE A 162 14.16 -7.65 1.56
CA PHE A 162 13.79 -6.31 1.10
C PHE A 162 13.45 -6.30 -0.40
N ARG A 163 14.28 -6.94 -1.24
CA ARG A 163 14.04 -7.08 -2.68
C ARG A 163 12.74 -7.83 -2.98
N ARG A 164 12.49 -8.96 -2.30
CA ARG A 164 11.23 -9.73 -2.41
C ARG A 164 10.02 -8.89 -2.00
N THR A 165 10.14 -8.14 -0.91
CA THR A 165 9.07 -7.28 -0.41
C THR A 165 8.74 -6.15 -1.39
N ALA A 166 9.78 -5.48 -1.92
CA ALA A 166 9.63 -4.43 -2.92
C ALA A 166 8.98 -4.97 -4.21
N PHE A 167 9.38 -6.15 -4.67
CA PHE A 167 8.78 -6.80 -5.83
C PHE A 167 7.30 -7.18 -5.60
N ALA A 168 6.99 -7.81 -4.46
CA ALA A 168 5.62 -8.18 -4.08
C ALA A 168 4.69 -6.96 -4.04
N TYR A 169 5.14 -5.87 -3.43
CA TYR A 169 4.37 -4.62 -3.39
C TYR A 169 4.19 -4.00 -4.78
N SER A 170 5.25 -3.98 -5.59
CA SER A 170 5.20 -3.44 -6.96
C SER A 170 4.30 -4.27 -7.87
N TYR A 171 4.31 -5.59 -7.71
CA TYR A 171 3.39 -6.50 -8.39
C TYR A 171 1.94 -6.19 -8.02
N SER A 172 1.64 -5.96 -6.74
CA SER A 172 0.30 -5.56 -6.31
C SER A 172 -0.10 -4.19 -6.88
N ALA A 173 0.79 -3.21 -6.83
CA ALA A 173 0.54 -1.87 -7.34
C ALA A 173 0.21 -1.89 -8.85
N ASP A 174 0.94 -2.68 -9.64
CA ASP A 174 0.67 -2.88 -11.07
C ASP A 174 -0.76 -3.36 -11.32
N LYS A 175 -1.25 -4.36 -10.58
CA LYS A 175 -2.63 -4.90 -10.76
C LYS A 175 -3.65 -3.88 -10.32
N ASN A 176 -3.41 -3.23 -9.19
CA ASN A 176 -4.33 -2.26 -8.63
C ASN A 176 -4.50 -1.07 -9.59
N VAL A 177 -3.40 -0.55 -10.16
CA VAL A 177 -3.44 0.53 -11.17
C VAL A 177 -4.05 0.05 -12.49
N ALA A 178 -3.74 -1.16 -12.94
CA ALA A 178 -4.31 -1.76 -14.15
C ALA A 178 -5.84 -1.86 -14.07
N ILE A 179 -6.36 -2.38 -12.94
CA ILE A 179 -7.80 -2.46 -12.66
C ILE A 179 -8.42 -1.06 -12.67
N PHE A 180 -7.83 -0.12 -11.93
CA PHE A 180 -8.35 1.23 -11.80
C PHE A 180 -8.47 1.95 -13.15
N LEU A 181 -7.46 1.80 -14.01
CA LEU A 181 -7.40 2.44 -15.31
C LEU A 181 -8.09 1.64 -16.43
N GLY A 182 -8.58 0.42 -16.15
CA GLY A 182 -9.15 -0.48 -17.16
C GLY A 182 -8.14 -0.90 -18.22
N ARG A 183 -6.87 -1.11 -17.85
CA ARG A 183 -5.77 -1.48 -18.76
C ARG A 183 -5.19 -2.84 -18.38
N PRO A 184 -4.49 -3.54 -19.30
CA PRO A 184 -3.77 -4.75 -18.95
C PRO A 184 -2.65 -4.50 -17.92
N PRO A 185 -2.43 -5.40 -16.95
CA PRO A 185 -1.28 -5.34 -16.05
C PRO A 185 0.03 -5.58 -16.81
N ARG A 186 1.13 -4.98 -16.35
CA ARG A 186 2.43 -5.03 -17.04
C ARG A 186 3.35 -6.13 -16.51
N ILE A 187 3.22 -6.51 -15.23
CA ILE A 187 3.96 -7.63 -14.66
C ILE A 187 3.08 -8.86 -14.76
N SER A 188 3.35 -9.81 -15.65
CA SER A 188 2.59 -11.07 -15.61
C SER A 188 3.24 -12.06 -14.65
N ARG A 189 2.42 -12.70 -13.80
CA ARG A 189 2.88 -13.76 -12.89
C ARG A 189 3.55 -14.93 -13.63
N ARG A 190 3.14 -15.19 -14.88
CA ARG A 190 3.65 -16.30 -15.70
C ARG A 190 5.12 -16.17 -16.08
N PHE A 191 5.66 -14.96 -16.10
CA PHE A 191 7.07 -14.69 -16.45
C PHE A 191 7.91 -14.32 -15.22
N CYS A 192 7.45 -14.66 -14.03
CA CYS A 192 8.10 -14.28 -12.79
C CYS A 192 8.25 -15.48 -11.85
N TYR A 193 9.42 -15.60 -11.24
CA TYR A 193 9.66 -16.51 -10.14
C TYR A 193 9.21 -15.85 -8.82
N PHE A 194 7.92 -15.93 -8.52
CA PHE A 194 7.32 -15.22 -7.39
C PHE A 194 7.68 -15.83 -6.03
N GLN A 195 8.55 -15.16 -5.30
CA GLN A 195 8.90 -15.49 -3.91
C GLN A 195 8.20 -14.52 -2.95
N GLY A 196 7.21 -15.02 -2.21
CA GLY A 196 6.57 -14.22 -1.16
C GLY A 196 7.59 -13.84 -0.07
N PRO A 197 7.61 -12.58 0.38
CA PRO A 197 8.53 -12.18 1.45
C PRO A 197 8.19 -12.94 2.73
N LEU A 198 9.22 -13.24 3.51
CA LEU A 198 9.08 -13.82 4.84
C LEU A 198 8.62 -12.74 5.82
N PHE A 199 7.70 -13.14 6.69
CA PHE A 199 7.11 -12.27 7.71
C PHE A 199 7.81 -12.37 9.08
N TYR A 200 8.95 -13.07 9.14
CA TYR A 200 9.82 -13.19 10.31
C TYR A 200 11.29 -13.05 9.89
N GLU A 201 12.12 -12.56 10.81
CA GLU A 201 13.58 -12.73 10.72
C GLU A 201 13.93 -14.12 11.27
N PRO A 202 14.74 -14.93 10.57
CA PRO A 202 15.27 -16.15 11.16
C PRO A 202 16.09 -15.78 12.39
N VAL A 203 15.82 -16.43 13.52
CA VAL A 203 16.64 -16.30 14.74
C VAL A 203 18.10 -16.56 14.35
N LYS A 204 18.99 -15.60 14.63
CA LYS A 204 20.44 -15.80 14.51
C LYS A 204 20.82 -16.96 15.43
N TYR A 205 20.93 -18.19 14.91
CA TYR A 205 21.60 -19.27 15.64
C TYR A 205 23.06 -18.86 15.78
N GLY A 206 23.48 -18.52 17.00
CA GLY A 206 24.87 -18.18 17.33
C GLY A 206 25.06 -16.75 17.81
N GLY A 207 24.63 -16.47 19.04
CA GLY A 207 25.10 -15.36 19.85
C GLY A 207 25.28 -15.88 21.27
N ALA A 208 26.54 -16.03 21.69
CA ALA A 208 26.88 -16.43 23.05
C ALA A 208 26.25 -15.45 24.05
N GLY A 209 25.41 -15.95 24.97
CA GLY A 209 24.85 -15.14 26.06
C GLY A 209 23.36 -15.33 26.32
N ALA A 210 22.89 -16.57 26.47
CA ALA A 210 21.71 -16.89 27.28
C ALA A 210 21.84 -18.36 27.69
N GLY A 211 22.47 -18.59 28.86
CA GLY A 211 22.38 -19.88 29.52
C GLY A 211 20.93 -20.08 29.96
N ASP A 212 20.30 -21.16 29.52
CA ASP A 212 20.07 -22.30 30.41
C ASP A 212 19.50 -23.49 29.62
N ASN A 213 20.17 -24.63 29.79
CA ASN A 213 19.73 -26.01 29.64
C ASN A 213 18.44 -26.33 28.86
N LEU A 214 18.60 -26.90 27.65
CA LEU A 214 17.77 -28.00 27.16
C LEU A 214 18.59 -28.88 26.21
N SER A 215 19.40 -29.75 26.82
CA SER A 215 19.89 -30.97 26.19
C SER A 215 18.72 -31.94 25.99
N ASN A 216 18.29 -32.15 24.74
CA ASN A 216 17.91 -33.49 24.32
C ASN A 216 17.97 -33.68 22.80
N HIS A 217 18.68 -34.74 22.41
CA HIS A 217 18.84 -35.24 21.05
C HIS A 217 17.53 -35.74 20.45
N GLY A 218 17.33 -35.48 19.15
CA GLY A 218 16.39 -36.24 18.31
C GLY A 218 15.98 -35.48 17.04
N ASN A 219 16.59 -35.84 15.91
CA ASN A 219 16.32 -35.36 14.55
C ASN A 219 16.55 -33.86 14.29
N GLN A 220 17.76 -33.52 13.81
CA GLN A 220 17.95 -32.29 13.03
C GLN A 220 17.20 -32.45 11.68
N PRO A 221 16.16 -31.65 11.39
CA PRO A 221 15.71 -31.47 10.02
C PRO A 221 16.75 -30.63 9.30
N SER A 222 17.13 -30.97 8.07
CA SER A 222 18.03 -30.14 7.28
C SER A 222 17.44 -28.73 7.13
N ALA A 223 18.06 -27.72 7.73
CA ALA A 223 17.52 -26.35 7.78
C ALA A 223 17.23 -25.71 6.40
N LYS A 224 17.81 -26.25 5.30
CA LYS A 224 17.51 -25.82 3.92
C LYS A 224 16.10 -26.19 3.46
N THR A 225 15.52 -27.30 3.91
CA THR A 225 14.18 -27.75 3.48
C THR A 225 13.06 -26.91 4.10
N ASP A 226 13.23 -26.33 5.29
CA ASP A 226 12.14 -25.58 5.94
C ASP A 226 11.93 -24.17 5.37
N PHE A 227 12.99 -23.50 4.90
CA PHE A 227 12.86 -22.11 4.39
C PHE A 227 12.13 -22.03 3.06
N GLU A 228 12.43 -22.91 2.12
CA GLU A 228 11.77 -22.90 0.80
C GLU A 228 10.33 -23.41 0.89
N THR A 229 10.06 -24.33 1.83
CA THR A 229 8.71 -24.81 2.17
C THR A 229 7.88 -23.74 2.92
N SER A 230 8.51 -22.92 3.77
CA SER A 230 7.86 -21.76 4.44
C SER A 230 7.62 -20.57 3.50
N ARG A 231 8.28 -20.56 2.32
CA ARG A 231 7.99 -19.58 1.25
C ARG A 231 6.72 -19.93 0.46
N THR A 232 6.01 -21.01 0.80
CA THR A 232 4.66 -21.27 0.28
C THR A 232 3.75 -20.11 0.65
N TRP A 233 3.24 -19.39 -0.35
CA TRP A 233 2.47 -18.14 -0.18
C TRP A 233 1.30 -18.24 0.81
N PHE A 234 0.76 -19.45 0.98
CA PHE A 234 -0.42 -19.74 1.78
C PHE A 234 -0.14 -20.04 3.26
N SER A 235 1.11 -20.25 3.66
CA SER A 235 1.46 -20.50 5.06
C SER A 235 1.61 -19.20 5.85
N TRP A 236 0.96 -19.16 7.01
CA TRP A 236 1.04 -18.10 8.00
C TRP A 236 1.26 -18.74 9.37
N ARG A 237 2.10 -18.13 10.21
CA ARG A 237 2.16 -18.49 11.63
C ARG A 237 1.08 -17.72 12.40
N THR A 238 0.49 -18.34 13.41
CA THR A 238 -0.54 -17.70 14.24
C THR A 238 -0.02 -16.49 15.00
N ASP A 239 1.27 -16.46 15.31
CA ASP A 239 1.98 -15.38 16.03
C ASP A 239 2.60 -14.32 15.09
N THR A 240 2.27 -14.35 13.80
CA THR A 240 2.87 -13.42 12.82
C THR A 240 2.60 -11.97 13.20
N ALA A 241 3.65 -11.18 13.45
CA ALA A 241 3.51 -9.76 13.76
C ALA A 241 2.96 -8.97 12.56
N ILE A 242 2.19 -7.91 12.86
CA ILE A 242 1.78 -6.92 11.84
C ILE A 242 3.03 -6.18 11.37
N THR A 243 3.45 -6.46 10.14
CA THR A 243 4.64 -5.86 9.53
C THR A 243 4.34 -5.47 8.08
N TYR A 244 5.14 -4.55 7.53
CA TYR A 244 5.07 -4.21 6.10
C TYR A 244 5.33 -5.43 5.20
N ARG A 245 6.14 -6.41 5.65
CA ARG A 245 6.41 -7.65 4.91
C ARG A 245 5.17 -8.53 4.85
N ALA A 246 4.47 -8.68 5.98
CA ALA A 246 3.18 -9.35 6.02
C ALA A 246 2.15 -8.65 5.10
N PHE A 247 2.13 -7.32 5.10
CA PHE A 247 1.25 -6.55 4.21
C PHE A 247 1.56 -6.78 2.73
N ALA A 248 2.83 -6.62 2.33
CA ALA A 248 3.25 -6.81 0.95
C ALA A 248 2.98 -8.25 0.46
N ARG A 249 3.17 -9.25 1.32
CA ARG A 249 2.81 -10.64 1.03
C ARG A 249 1.31 -10.79 0.76
N TRP A 250 0.47 -10.28 1.67
CA TRP A 250 -0.98 -10.34 1.53
C TRP A 250 -1.47 -9.62 0.27
N SER A 251 -1.05 -8.37 0.05
CA SER A 251 -1.47 -7.59 -1.11
C SER A 251 -1.03 -8.27 -2.42
N ALA A 252 0.14 -8.90 -2.47
CA ALA A 252 0.57 -9.68 -3.62
C ALA A 252 -0.28 -10.97 -3.81
N MET A 253 -0.72 -11.63 -2.74
CA MET A 253 -1.63 -12.79 -2.82
C MET A 253 -2.97 -12.38 -3.45
N CYS A 254 -3.54 -11.27 -2.97
CA CYS A 254 -4.75 -10.70 -3.56
C CYS A 254 -4.53 -10.27 -5.01
N ALA A 255 -3.37 -9.68 -5.32
CA ALA A 255 -3.02 -9.28 -6.68
C ALA A 255 -2.93 -10.47 -7.65
N ALA A 256 -2.46 -11.63 -7.19
CA ALA A 256 -2.45 -12.84 -8.02
C ALA A 256 -3.86 -13.34 -8.35
N LEU A 257 -4.79 -13.25 -7.40
CA LEU A 257 -6.21 -13.52 -7.67
C LEU A 257 -6.80 -12.48 -8.61
N LYS A 258 -6.49 -11.19 -8.42
CA LYS A 258 -6.92 -10.09 -9.29
C LYS A 258 -6.44 -10.28 -10.73
N GLU A 259 -5.19 -10.70 -10.96
CA GLU A 259 -4.66 -11.00 -12.30
C GLU A 259 -5.45 -12.13 -12.97
N GLU A 260 -5.73 -13.23 -12.26
CA GLU A 260 -6.54 -14.33 -12.80
C GLU A 260 -7.99 -13.92 -13.08
N ILE A 261 -8.59 -13.10 -12.21
CA ILE A 261 -9.94 -12.57 -12.42
C ILE A 261 -9.97 -11.67 -13.65
N LEU A 262 -8.95 -10.83 -13.88
CA LEU A 262 -8.84 -10.03 -15.09
C LEU A 262 -8.77 -10.89 -16.36
N GLU A 263 -8.02 -12.00 -16.34
CA GLU A 263 -8.01 -12.96 -17.46
C GLU A 263 -9.42 -13.54 -17.72
N LEU A 264 -10.17 -13.86 -16.65
CA LEU A 264 -11.55 -14.37 -16.75
C LEU A 264 -12.52 -13.33 -17.29
N LEU A 265 -12.43 -12.08 -16.81
CA LEU A 265 -13.25 -10.96 -17.28
C LEU A 265 -12.99 -10.67 -18.76
N ASN A 266 -11.73 -10.75 -19.20
CA ASN A 266 -11.38 -10.57 -20.60
C ASN A 266 -11.90 -11.72 -21.49
N ASN A 267 -11.88 -12.94 -20.98
CA ASN A 267 -12.33 -14.15 -21.70
C ASN A 267 -13.71 -14.62 -21.26
N ARG A 268 -14.60 -13.68 -20.92
CA ARG A 268 -15.88 -13.99 -20.26
C ARG A 268 -16.81 -14.91 -21.06
N LYS A 269 -16.69 -14.88 -22.39
CA LYS A 269 -17.49 -15.70 -23.32
C LYS A 269 -16.97 -17.15 -23.46
N ALA A 270 -15.81 -17.47 -22.88
CA ALA A 270 -15.28 -18.82 -22.95
C ALA A 270 -16.20 -19.80 -22.20
N PRO A 271 -16.49 -20.99 -22.76
CA PRO A 271 -17.46 -21.93 -22.19
C PRO A 271 -17.05 -22.45 -20.80
N ASP A 272 -15.76 -22.48 -20.51
CA ASP A 272 -15.16 -22.91 -19.24
C ASP A 272 -14.94 -21.75 -18.25
N CYS A 273 -15.23 -20.50 -18.63
CA CYS A 273 -14.96 -19.31 -17.81
C CYS A 273 -15.59 -19.41 -16.41
N LEU A 274 -16.89 -19.76 -16.33
CA LEU A 274 -17.59 -19.86 -15.05
C LEU A 274 -17.09 -21.04 -14.21
N LEU A 275 -16.68 -22.13 -14.83
CA LEU A 275 -16.07 -23.28 -14.14
C LEU A 275 -14.71 -22.88 -13.53
N ARG A 276 -13.87 -22.18 -14.30
CA ARG A 276 -12.59 -21.62 -13.83
C ARG A 276 -12.76 -20.53 -12.78
N ALA A 277 -13.84 -19.75 -12.82
CA ALA A 277 -14.12 -18.78 -11.77
C ALA A 277 -14.53 -19.48 -10.46
N ARG A 278 -15.42 -20.47 -10.53
CA ARG A 278 -16.03 -21.11 -9.35
C ARG A 278 -15.09 -22.10 -8.66
N GLN A 279 -14.40 -22.97 -9.39
CA GLN A 279 -13.63 -24.05 -8.77
C GLN A 279 -12.24 -23.59 -8.29
N PRO A 280 -11.32 -23.09 -9.15
CA PRO A 280 -9.98 -22.74 -8.68
C PRO A 280 -9.91 -21.34 -8.04
N THR A 281 -10.59 -20.32 -8.58
CA THR A 281 -10.38 -18.94 -8.11
C THR A 281 -11.13 -18.63 -6.81
N GLN A 282 -12.42 -18.94 -6.73
CA GLN A 282 -13.22 -18.68 -5.52
C GLN A 282 -12.73 -19.48 -4.32
N ALA A 283 -12.49 -20.79 -4.48
CA ALA A 283 -12.00 -21.65 -3.41
C ALA A 283 -10.64 -21.16 -2.88
N ARG A 284 -9.76 -20.69 -3.77
CA ARG A 284 -8.46 -20.17 -3.37
C ARG A 284 -8.56 -18.82 -2.66
N ALA A 285 -9.47 -17.93 -3.06
CA ALA A 285 -9.74 -16.70 -2.32
C ALA A 285 -10.20 -16.99 -0.88
N GLN A 286 -11.12 -17.94 -0.72
CA GLN A 286 -11.61 -18.38 0.60
C GLN A 286 -10.51 -19.04 1.42
N ALA A 287 -9.70 -19.92 0.82
CA ALA A 287 -8.58 -20.57 1.49
C ALA A 287 -7.50 -19.57 1.95
N GLN A 288 -7.16 -18.58 1.11
CA GLN A 288 -6.23 -17.51 1.48
C GLN A 288 -6.74 -16.69 2.67
N TRP A 289 -8.03 -16.33 2.67
CA TRP A 289 -8.65 -15.63 3.79
C TRP A 289 -8.68 -16.50 5.06
N ALA A 290 -9.06 -17.77 4.95
CA ALA A 290 -9.11 -18.70 6.07
C ALA A 290 -7.73 -18.88 6.73
N ALA A 291 -6.66 -18.95 5.93
CA ALA A 291 -5.29 -19.15 6.39
C ALA A 291 -4.68 -17.93 7.12
N LEU A 292 -5.25 -16.73 7.01
CA LEU A 292 -4.72 -15.56 7.72
C LEU A 292 -4.80 -15.74 9.25
N PRO A 293 -3.84 -15.17 10.01
CA PRO A 293 -3.94 -15.09 11.46
C PRO A 293 -5.21 -14.35 11.92
N ALA A 294 -5.78 -14.72 13.06
CA ALA A 294 -7.03 -14.15 13.55
C ALA A 294 -6.94 -12.62 13.75
N HIS A 295 -5.82 -12.13 14.28
CA HIS A 295 -5.58 -10.69 14.49
C HIS A 295 -5.33 -9.90 13.20
N PHE A 296 -5.26 -10.55 12.03
CA PHE A 296 -5.24 -9.89 10.73
C PHE A 296 -6.64 -9.71 10.15
N LYS A 297 -7.65 -10.40 10.69
CA LYS A 297 -9.00 -10.45 10.13
C LYS A 297 -9.92 -9.44 10.80
N LEU A 298 -10.56 -8.62 9.99
CA LEU A 298 -11.68 -7.77 10.40
C LEU A 298 -12.99 -8.39 9.91
N GLU A 299 -13.72 -9.08 10.81
CA GLU A 299 -14.91 -9.85 10.41
C GLU A 299 -16.15 -8.97 10.18
N ASN A 300 -16.33 -7.92 10.99
CA ASN A 300 -17.58 -7.13 11.03
C ASN A 300 -17.61 -5.91 10.09
N ASN A 301 -16.68 -5.81 9.13
CA ASN A 301 -16.54 -4.67 8.19
C ASN A 301 -16.62 -3.27 8.84
N SER A 302 -16.33 -3.16 10.14
CA SER A 302 -16.43 -1.90 10.87
C SER A 302 -15.31 -1.76 11.89
N LEU A 303 -14.79 -0.54 11.99
CA LEU A 303 -13.80 -0.12 12.96
C LEU A 303 -14.43 0.33 14.29
N LYS A 304 -15.76 0.47 14.38
CA LYS A 304 -16.49 0.91 15.58
C LYS A 304 -16.18 0.10 16.84
N PRO A 305 -16.10 -1.25 16.80
CA PRO A 305 -15.74 -2.03 17.99
C PRO A 305 -14.32 -1.72 18.49
N HIS A 306 -13.40 -1.42 17.57
CA HIS A 306 -12.01 -1.07 17.88
C HIS A 306 -11.83 0.40 18.31
N LEU A 307 -12.84 1.24 18.13
CA LEU A 307 -12.90 2.61 18.66
C LEU A 307 -13.34 2.64 20.13
N ALA A 308 -14.15 1.67 20.57
CA ALA A 308 -14.66 1.57 21.95
C ALA A 308 -13.60 1.11 22.97
N THR A 309 -12.55 0.43 22.52
CA THR A 309 -11.38 0.08 23.33
C THR A 309 -10.27 1.12 23.11
N GLY A 310 -10.52 2.36 23.52
CA GLY A 310 -9.49 3.39 23.72
C GLY A 310 -9.15 3.52 25.20
N PRO A 311 -7.93 3.93 25.57
CA PRO A 311 -7.58 4.18 26.97
C PRO A 311 -8.49 5.26 27.55
N SER A 312 -8.77 5.15 28.86
CA SER A 312 -9.53 6.11 29.68
C SER A 312 -9.29 7.57 29.27
N ALA A 313 -10.32 8.42 29.42
CA ALA A 313 -10.40 9.83 28.99
C ALA A 313 -9.30 10.78 29.54
N THR A 314 -8.28 10.25 30.21
CA THR A 314 -7.09 10.94 30.70
C THR A 314 -5.82 10.66 29.87
N ALA A 315 -5.87 9.77 28.87
CA ALA A 315 -4.74 9.51 27.99
C ALA A 315 -4.78 10.39 26.74
N THR A 316 -3.69 11.11 26.49
CA THR A 316 -3.44 11.85 25.26
C THR A 316 -3.70 10.97 24.03
N PRO A 317 -4.30 11.50 22.94
CA PRO A 317 -4.58 10.71 21.74
C PRO A 317 -3.25 10.23 21.13
N THR A 318 -2.90 8.97 21.39
CA THR A 318 -1.77 8.33 20.73
C THR A 318 -2.04 8.24 19.22
N PRO A 319 -1.04 8.57 18.38
CA PRO A 319 -1.18 8.50 16.93
C PRO A 319 -1.58 7.10 16.45
N ALA A 320 -2.29 7.05 15.32
CA ALA A 320 -2.89 5.89 14.70
C ALA A 320 -2.11 4.58 14.90
N THR A 321 -2.67 3.63 15.65
CA THR A 321 -2.09 2.30 15.82
C THR A 321 -1.87 1.66 14.44
N PRO A 322 -0.62 1.34 14.02
CA PRO A 322 -0.32 0.77 12.70
C PRO A 322 -1.18 -0.46 12.36
N GLY A 323 -1.61 -1.20 13.40
CA GLY A 323 -2.49 -2.35 13.27
C GLY A 323 -3.86 -2.04 12.67
N ARG A 324 -4.48 -0.87 12.94
CA ARG A 324 -5.82 -0.53 12.44
C ARG A 324 -5.83 -0.35 10.92
N ASP A 325 -4.86 0.39 10.41
CA ASP A 325 -4.76 0.65 8.98
C ASP A 325 -4.41 -0.63 8.19
N PHE A 326 -3.57 -1.48 8.79
CA PHE A 326 -3.23 -2.79 8.26
C PHE A 326 -4.45 -3.70 8.13
N ILE A 327 -5.20 -3.95 9.22
CA ILE A 327 -6.36 -4.87 9.20
C ILE A 327 -7.47 -4.36 8.28
N THR A 328 -7.69 -3.05 8.21
CA THR A 328 -8.65 -2.49 7.26
C THR A 328 -8.19 -2.67 5.82
N SER A 329 -6.92 -2.44 5.52
CA SER A 329 -6.37 -2.63 4.17
C SER A 329 -6.41 -4.11 3.76
N VAL A 330 -6.10 -5.03 4.68
CA VAL A 330 -6.23 -6.48 4.48
C VAL A 330 -7.67 -6.85 4.09
N ARG A 331 -8.66 -6.33 4.83
CA ARG A 331 -10.07 -6.60 4.56
C ARG A 331 -10.55 -5.96 3.25
N LEU A 332 -10.16 -4.73 2.95
CA LEU A 332 -10.49 -4.06 1.68
C LEU A 332 -9.95 -4.82 0.48
N ASP A 333 -8.69 -5.28 0.54
CA ASP A 333 -8.10 -6.08 -0.54
C ASP A 333 -8.86 -7.39 -0.76
N TYR A 334 -9.29 -8.05 0.32
CA TYR A 334 -10.13 -9.26 0.23
C TYR A 334 -11.49 -8.98 -0.41
N LEU A 335 -12.22 -8.00 0.10
CA LEU A 335 -13.54 -7.63 -0.41
C LEU A 335 -13.45 -7.22 -1.88
N HIS A 336 -12.37 -6.54 -2.29
CA HIS A 336 -12.19 -6.18 -3.69
C HIS A 336 -11.94 -7.38 -4.60
N VAL A 337 -11.22 -8.41 -4.12
CA VAL A 337 -11.11 -9.68 -4.86
C VAL A 337 -12.51 -10.31 -5.04
N LEU A 338 -13.31 -10.38 -3.97
CA LEU A 338 -14.67 -10.93 -4.05
C LEU A 338 -15.58 -10.12 -4.97
N PHE A 339 -15.48 -8.79 -4.91
CA PHE A 339 -16.20 -7.88 -5.78
C PHE A 339 -15.89 -8.16 -7.25
N LEU A 340 -14.61 -8.17 -7.62
CA LEU A 340 -14.17 -8.43 -9.00
C LEU A 340 -14.55 -9.83 -9.47
N LEU A 341 -14.45 -10.83 -8.58
CA LEU A 341 -14.88 -12.20 -8.89
C LEU A 341 -16.39 -12.28 -9.12
N ARG A 342 -17.20 -11.51 -8.36
CA ARG A 342 -18.64 -11.47 -8.56
C ARG A 342 -19.02 -10.92 -9.93
N LEU A 343 -18.26 -9.95 -10.44
CA LEU A 343 -18.45 -9.43 -11.80
C LEU A 343 -18.33 -10.48 -12.89
N VAL A 344 -17.51 -11.52 -12.69
CA VAL A 344 -17.38 -12.63 -13.65
C VAL A 344 -18.71 -13.39 -13.78
N PHE A 345 -19.43 -13.56 -12.66
CA PHE A 345 -20.70 -14.28 -12.59
C PHE A 345 -21.92 -13.44 -13.02
N MET A 346 -21.84 -12.11 -12.98
CA MET A 346 -22.99 -11.22 -13.18
C MET A 346 -23.23 -10.85 -14.64
N ASN A 347 -24.34 -11.27 -15.24
CA ASN A 347 -24.68 -10.97 -16.65
C ASN A 347 -24.85 -9.47 -16.93
N SER A 348 -25.35 -8.69 -15.97
CA SER A 348 -25.47 -7.24 -16.06
C SER A 348 -25.08 -6.57 -14.74
N PHE A 349 -24.53 -5.36 -14.83
CA PHE A 349 -24.29 -4.48 -13.69
C PHE A 349 -25.55 -3.76 -13.20
N THR A 350 -26.61 -3.73 -14.02
CA THR A 350 -27.87 -3.03 -13.70
C THR A 350 -28.76 -3.81 -12.74
N GLU A 351 -28.51 -5.11 -12.62
CA GLU A 351 -29.26 -6.05 -11.78
C GLU A 351 -28.28 -6.78 -10.86
N PRO A 352 -27.75 -6.11 -9.83
CA PRO A 352 -26.85 -6.73 -8.88
C PRO A 352 -27.61 -7.74 -8.03
N ASP A 353 -27.05 -8.93 -7.91
CA ASP A 353 -27.54 -9.93 -6.96
C ASP A 353 -27.19 -9.57 -5.50
N ALA A 354 -27.79 -10.28 -4.55
CA ALA A 354 -27.63 -10.01 -3.12
C ALA A 354 -26.16 -10.03 -2.66
N SER A 355 -25.35 -10.95 -3.18
CA SER A 355 -23.93 -11.07 -2.80
C SER A 355 -23.12 -9.86 -3.27
N MET A 356 -23.42 -9.32 -4.46
CA MET A 356 -22.78 -8.09 -4.95
C MET A 356 -23.13 -6.88 -4.07
N VAL A 357 -24.38 -6.79 -3.63
CA VAL A 357 -24.83 -5.71 -2.74
C VAL A 357 -24.13 -5.80 -1.38
N GLU A 358 -24.07 -6.99 -0.78
CA GLU A 358 -23.40 -7.23 0.51
C GLU A 358 -21.89 -6.89 0.47
N ILE A 359 -21.19 -7.29 -0.59
CA ILE A 359 -19.76 -6.97 -0.75
C ILE A 359 -19.58 -5.46 -0.91
N SER A 360 -20.42 -4.82 -1.73
CA SER A 360 -20.37 -3.38 -1.97
C SER A 360 -20.63 -2.58 -0.70
N GLU A 361 -21.61 -3.02 0.10
CA GLU A 361 -21.91 -2.45 1.42
C GLU A 361 -20.69 -2.55 2.35
N GLY A 362 -20.09 -3.74 2.46
CA GLY A 362 -18.90 -3.94 3.29
C GLY A 362 -17.70 -3.10 2.88
N ILE A 363 -17.50 -2.88 1.57
CA ILE A 363 -16.45 -1.98 1.06
C ILE A 363 -16.75 -0.54 1.49
N LEU A 364 -17.99 -0.08 1.29
CA LEU A 364 -18.38 1.30 1.60
C LEU A 364 -18.35 1.60 3.10
N GLU A 365 -18.78 0.66 3.95
CA GLU A 365 -18.68 0.80 5.41
C GLU A 365 -17.24 1.02 5.85
N LEU A 366 -16.31 0.21 5.34
CA LEU A 366 -14.89 0.35 5.66
C LEU A 366 -14.31 1.64 5.11
N VAL A 367 -14.62 2.02 3.87
CA VAL A 367 -14.13 3.27 3.29
C VAL A 367 -14.62 4.47 4.09
N VAL A 368 -15.89 4.49 4.50
CA VAL A 368 -16.45 5.55 5.36
C VAL A 368 -15.76 5.58 6.72
N ASP A 369 -15.58 4.43 7.38
CA ASP A 369 -14.88 4.36 8.66
C ASP A 369 -13.42 4.87 8.53
N ILE A 370 -12.72 4.56 7.44
CA ILE A 370 -11.35 5.06 7.16
C ILE A 370 -11.35 6.58 6.97
N VAL A 371 -12.33 7.13 6.23
CA VAL A 371 -12.44 8.58 5.99
C VAL A 371 -12.71 9.31 7.30
N LEU A 372 -13.65 8.82 8.11
CA LEU A 372 -14.01 9.40 9.41
C LEU A 372 -12.83 9.40 10.40
N VAL A 373 -12.04 8.32 10.42
CA VAL A 373 -10.86 8.19 11.32
C VAL A 373 -9.58 8.74 10.68
N ARG A 374 -9.64 9.19 9.41
CA ARG A 374 -8.49 9.69 8.62
C ARG A 374 -7.29 8.71 8.59
N LEU A 375 -7.55 7.43 8.40
CA LEU A 375 -6.52 6.38 8.39
C LEU A 375 -5.76 6.33 7.05
N ALA A 376 -4.47 6.71 7.06
CA ALA A 376 -3.63 6.83 5.85
C ALA A 376 -2.20 6.25 5.99
N ASN A 377 -2.02 5.06 6.57
CA ASN A 377 -0.69 4.60 7.01
C ASN A 377 -0.09 3.36 6.29
N SER A 378 -0.66 2.87 5.17
CA SER A 378 -0.21 1.64 4.47
C SER A 378 0.41 1.92 3.09
N GLY A 379 1.16 3.01 2.96
CA GLY A 379 1.81 3.38 1.68
C GLY A 379 0.87 3.87 0.58
N THR A 380 -0.44 3.94 0.83
CA THR A 380 -1.45 4.57 -0.03
C THR A 380 -2.15 5.69 0.74
N ASN A 381 -2.54 6.75 0.04
CA ASN A 381 -3.26 7.87 0.64
C ASN A 381 -4.76 7.57 0.73
N LEU A 382 -5.48 8.39 1.52
CA LEU A 382 -6.92 8.26 1.71
C LEU A 382 -7.71 8.37 0.38
N SER A 383 -7.28 9.27 -0.50
CA SER A 383 -7.85 9.46 -1.84
C SER A 383 -7.84 8.16 -2.66
N TRP A 384 -6.73 7.40 -2.63
CA TRP A 384 -6.64 6.10 -3.29
C TRP A 384 -7.68 5.12 -2.77
N LYS A 385 -7.86 5.00 -1.44
CA LYS A 385 -8.83 4.07 -0.87
C LYS A 385 -10.26 4.39 -1.30
N VAL A 386 -10.62 5.68 -1.32
CA VAL A 386 -11.94 6.14 -1.77
C VAL A 386 -12.14 5.89 -3.26
N THR A 387 -11.19 6.32 -4.08
CA THR A 387 -11.30 6.24 -5.55
C THR A 387 -11.25 4.82 -6.09
N TYR A 388 -10.37 4.00 -5.54
CA TYR A 388 -10.14 2.63 -6.01
C TYR A 388 -11.18 1.65 -5.48
N PHE A 389 -11.54 1.71 -4.19
CA PHE A 389 -12.47 0.76 -3.59
C PHE A 389 -13.90 1.32 -3.48
N GLY A 390 -14.06 2.55 -3.00
CA GLY A 390 -15.38 3.12 -2.72
C GLY A 390 -16.21 3.42 -3.97
N LEU A 391 -15.59 4.00 -5.00
CA LEU A 391 -16.31 4.38 -6.22
C LEU A 391 -16.88 3.20 -7.01
N PRO A 392 -16.13 2.11 -7.28
CA PRO A 392 -16.67 0.97 -8.02
C PRO A 392 -17.77 0.24 -7.28
N ALA A 393 -17.79 0.28 -5.94
CA ALA A 393 -18.84 -0.33 -5.11
C ALA A 393 -20.23 0.31 -5.33
N ARG A 394 -20.32 1.43 -6.06
CA ARG A 394 -21.60 1.95 -6.53
C ARG A 394 -22.12 1.10 -7.69
N HIS A 395 -23.16 0.33 -7.45
CA HIS A 395 -24.02 -0.20 -8.51
C HIS A 395 -25.07 0.85 -8.92
N LYS A 396 -25.33 0.99 -10.22
CA LYS A 396 -26.51 1.71 -10.71
C LYS A 396 -27.66 0.71 -10.80
N SER A 397 -28.61 0.77 -9.87
CA SER A 397 -29.90 0.13 -10.11
C SER A 397 -30.61 0.88 -11.24
N ALA A 398 -31.15 0.15 -12.21
CA ALA A 398 -32.09 0.74 -13.16
C ALA A 398 -33.27 1.32 -12.36
N PRO A 399 -33.83 2.48 -12.74
CA PRO A 399 -35.12 2.87 -12.20
C PRO A 399 -36.12 1.79 -12.63
N THR A 400 -36.75 1.12 -11.67
CA THR A 400 -37.91 0.25 -11.94
C THR A 400 -39.05 1.14 -12.40
N ILE A 401 -39.00 1.62 -13.65
CA ILE A 401 -40.16 2.15 -14.34
C ILE A 401 -40.86 0.93 -14.91
N THR A 402 -41.66 0.29 -14.08
CA THR A 402 -42.80 -0.48 -14.57
C THR A 402 -43.81 0.52 -15.12
N THR A 403 -43.74 0.79 -16.42
CA THR A 403 -44.94 1.12 -17.19
C THR A 403 -45.85 -0.11 -17.12
N ASN A 404 -46.78 -0.11 -16.16
CA ASN A 404 -48.19 -0.47 -16.32
C ASN A 404 -48.84 -0.79 -14.96
N ASP A 405 -50.05 -0.25 -14.79
CA ASP A 405 -51.03 -0.39 -13.72
C ASP A 405 -50.78 0.31 -12.36
N ALA A 406 -51.49 1.43 -12.23
CA ALA A 406 -51.63 2.28 -11.05
C ALA A 406 -52.43 1.62 -9.91
N THR A 407 -52.11 0.40 -9.50
CA THR A 407 -52.85 -0.25 -8.38
C THR A 407 -52.02 -1.15 -7.46
N GLN A 408 -50.69 -1.10 -7.50
CA GLN A 408 -49.86 -1.67 -6.43
C GLN A 408 -48.75 -0.70 -5.97
N PRO A 409 -48.56 -0.51 -4.65
CA PRO A 409 -47.42 0.24 -4.15
C PRO A 409 -46.13 -0.48 -4.54
N ALA A 410 -45.19 0.25 -5.16
CA ALA A 410 -43.90 -0.28 -5.55
C ALA A 410 -43.21 -0.98 -4.35
N PRO A 411 -42.65 -2.19 -4.53
CA PRO A 411 -41.94 -2.86 -3.45
C PRO A 411 -40.78 -1.98 -3.00
N ALA A 412 -40.69 -1.75 -1.68
CA ALA A 412 -39.60 -0.98 -1.09
C ALA A 412 -38.25 -1.56 -1.55
N PRO A 413 -37.26 -0.71 -1.89
CA PRO A 413 -35.94 -1.21 -2.24
C PRO A 413 -35.40 -2.07 -1.07
N PRO A 414 -34.74 -3.21 -1.35
CA PRO A 414 -34.18 -4.04 -0.29
C PRO A 414 -33.32 -3.19 0.65
N VAL A 415 -33.44 -3.43 1.96
CA VAL A 415 -32.87 -2.58 3.04
C VAL A 415 -31.40 -2.22 2.81
N ASN A 416 -30.63 -3.13 2.22
CA ASN A 416 -29.20 -2.96 1.95
C ASN A 416 -28.91 -1.92 0.84
N GLN A 417 -29.80 -1.74 -0.13
CA GLN A 417 -29.65 -0.70 -1.17
C GLN A 417 -29.80 0.72 -0.60
N SER A 418 -30.77 0.92 0.30
CA SER A 418 -30.93 2.20 1.02
C SER A 418 -29.70 2.54 1.85
N LYS A 419 -29.04 1.54 2.44
CA LYS A 419 -27.80 1.71 3.21
C LYS A 419 -26.60 2.03 2.33
N VAL A 420 -26.41 1.34 1.21
CA VAL A 420 -25.38 1.66 0.19
C VAL A 420 -25.53 3.10 -0.30
N LEU A 421 -26.76 3.53 -0.62
CA LEU A 421 -27.01 4.90 -1.05
C LEU A 421 -26.63 5.94 0.02
N ARG A 422 -26.99 5.69 1.29
CA ARG A 422 -26.60 6.56 2.41
C ARG A 422 -25.08 6.66 2.59
N LEU A 423 -24.35 5.54 2.51
CA LEU A 423 -22.89 5.52 2.62
C LEU A 423 -22.23 6.28 1.48
N LEU A 424 -22.79 6.17 0.26
CA LEU A 424 -22.34 6.94 -0.89
C LEU A 424 -22.61 8.44 -0.75
N ILE A 425 -23.74 8.84 -0.17
CA ILE A 425 -24.02 10.26 0.13
C ILE A 425 -22.99 10.81 1.12
N VAL A 426 -22.67 10.06 2.19
CA VAL A 426 -21.62 10.46 3.14
C VAL A 426 -20.27 10.59 2.42
N LEU A 427 -19.92 9.64 1.56
CA LEU A 427 -18.69 9.69 0.78
C LEU A 427 -18.65 10.90 -0.17
N VAL A 428 -19.76 11.20 -0.85
CA VAL A 428 -19.89 12.35 -1.75
C VAL A 428 -19.80 13.66 -0.98
N ALA A 429 -20.45 13.79 0.18
CA ALA A 429 -20.32 14.96 1.04
C ALA A 429 -18.86 15.20 1.47
N GLU A 430 -18.14 14.14 1.87
CA GLU A 430 -16.71 14.22 2.19
C GLU A 430 -15.88 14.60 0.95
N LEU A 431 -16.19 14.07 -0.25
CA LEU A 431 -15.52 14.46 -1.50
C LEU A 431 -15.75 15.95 -1.85
N GLU A 432 -16.95 16.47 -1.57
CA GLU A 432 -17.33 17.87 -1.84
C GLU A 432 -16.73 18.88 -0.87
N THR A 433 -16.45 18.48 0.37
CA THR A 433 -15.72 19.33 1.34
C THR A 433 -14.27 19.60 0.94
N GLY A 434 -13.76 19.00 -0.14
CA GLY A 434 -12.39 19.22 -0.65
C GLY A 434 -11.30 18.59 0.22
N THR A 435 -11.68 17.70 1.15
CA THR A 435 -10.75 17.01 2.07
C THR A 435 -10.00 15.85 1.41
N LEU A 436 -10.54 15.28 0.32
CA LEU A 436 -10.04 14.07 -0.35
C LEU A 436 -9.30 14.33 -1.67
N ALA A 437 -9.69 15.36 -2.41
CA ALA A 437 -8.97 15.84 -3.60
C ALA A 437 -9.32 17.31 -3.86
N LYS A 438 -8.29 18.13 -4.09
CA LYS A 438 -8.45 19.57 -4.42
C LYS A 438 -8.27 19.81 -5.93
N PRO A 439 -8.83 20.88 -6.52
CA PRO A 439 -8.79 21.14 -7.97
C PRO A 439 -7.42 21.04 -8.64
N ASP A 440 -6.36 21.30 -7.88
CA ASP A 440 -4.96 21.30 -8.29
C ASP A 440 -4.26 19.93 -8.14
N GLU A 441 -4.95 18.91 -7.61
CA GLU A 441 -4.41 17.56 -7.41
C GLU A 441 -4.60 16.65 -8.65
N PRO A 442 -3.65 15.74 -8.93
CA PRO A 442 -3.71 14.86 -10.10
C PRO A 442 -4.97 13.98 -10.17
N ASN A 443 -5.50 13.60 -9.00
CA ASN A 443 -6.66 12.73 -8.88
C ASN A 443 -7.98 13.52 -8.91
N TYR A 444 -7.94 14.86 -8.94
CA TYR A 444 -9.15 15.68 -8.88
C TYR A 444 -10.11 15.39 -10.01
N GLY A 445 -9.65 15.32 -11.26
CA GLY A 445 -10.52 15.05 -12.40
C GLY A 445 -11.24 13.70 -12.28
N LEU A 446 -10.57 12.68 -11.74
CA LEU A 446 -11.18 11.37 -11.49
C LEU A 446 -12.21 11.43 -10.36
N VAL A 447 -11.87 12.11 -9.27
CA VAL A 447 -12.75 12.32 -8.11
C VAL A 447 -13.97 13.16 -8.50
N SER A 448 -13.78 14.29 -9.19
CA SER A 448 -14.84 15.21 -9.59
C SER A 448 -15.78 14.56 -10.61
N THR A 449 -15.24 13.85 -11.61
CA THR A 449 -16.06 13.09 -12.57
C THR A 449 -16.88 12.02 -11.87
N ALA A 450 -16.31 11.36 -10.85
CA ALA A 450 -17.04 10.40 -10.06
C ALA A 450 -18.16 11.10 -9.27
N THR A 451 -17.85 12.19 -8.56
CA THR A 451 -18.80 13.06 -7.81
C THR A 451 -19.95 13.55 -8.69
N GLU A 452 -19.67 14.06 -9.89
CA GLU A 452 -20.69 14.51 -10.86
C GLU A 452 -21.62 13.38 -11.29
N ARG A 453 -21.07 12.17 -11.52
CA ARG A 453 -21.88 10.97 -11.78
C ARG A 453 -22.75 10.58 -10.59
N PHE A 454 -22.42 10.98 -9.35
CA PHE A 454 -23.30 10.82 -8.17
C PHE A 454 -24.42 11.85 -8.10
N ARG A 455 -24.19 13.08 -8.56
CA ARG A 455 -25.22 14.14 -8.56
C ARG A 455 -26.26 14.00 -9.67
N GLY A 456 -25.86 13.51 -10.84
CA GLY A 456 -26.72 13.45 -12.04
C GLY A 456 -27.74 12.31 -12.08
N SER A 457 -28.17 11.79 -10.93
CA SER A 457 -29.13 10.69 -10.82
C SER A 457 -30.24 11.02 -9.83
#